data_AF-A0A3C0FI07-F1
#
_entry.id   AF-A0A3C0FI07-F1
#
_cell.length_a   1.000
_cell.length_b   1.000
_cell.length_c   1.000
_cell.angle_alpha   90.00
_cell.angle_beta   90.00
_cell.angle_gamma   90.00
#
_symmetry.space_group_name_H-M   'P 1'
#
loop_
_entity.id
_entity.type
_entity.pdbx_description
1 polymer ?
#
loop_
_entity_poly.entity_id
_entity_poly.type
_entity_poly.pdbx_seq_one_letter_code
_entity_poly.pdbx_strand_id
1 'polypeptide(L)'
;MKRKLLHLLIPMTAVALSACGTMPQNSDDAVFEYPQSNGFSGNFLAGKAAQMESRSDYAAQYLLRAHQLDPDNAELRRRAFLALISDGRISDAVDIATSLQSENDQDLFAALTVMDAAIREDRYQDALDIVSSLPERGINALIAPLAKAWLYTGLDQKDAAMTALDGMQGNGALNPLSEYHRGLILAHFGDFDAAERALASAYGDPADAPLRAAEALGAVYERKGQVQKASLLYESYMDRHPQSLAMP
;
A
#
# COMPACT_ATOMS: atom_id res chain seq x y z
N MET A 1 -53.15 73.86 22.63
CA MET A 1 -52.94 75.31 22.89
C MET A 1 -51.53 75.72 22.44
N LYS A 2 -51.40 76.96 21.98
CA LYS A 2 -50.24 77.91 22.03
C LYS A 2 -49.07 77.46 22.95
N ARG A 3 -47.77 77.78 22.70
CA ARG A 3 -47.07 78.54 21.64
C ARG A 3 -45.54 78.47 21.91
N LYS A 4 -44.69 78.46 20.87
CA LYS A 4 -43.28 78.97 20.85
C LYS A 4 -42.29 78.25 21.81
N LEU A 5 -40.97 78.25 21.66
CA LEU A 5 -39.98 79.02 20.86
C LEU A 5 -39.04 77.96 20.16
N LEU A 6 -37.94 78.21 19.44
CA LEU A 6 -37.12 79.40 19.17
C LEU A 6 -36.64 79.44 17.68
N HIS A 7 -35.34 79.26 17.40
CA HIS A 7 -34.68 79.42 16.11
C HIS A 7 -33.38 78.58 16.06
N LEU A 8 -32.94 78.11 14.88
CA LEU A 8 -31.75 78.64 14.17
C LEU A 8 -31.57 78.02 12.76
N LEU A 9 -31.20 78.88 11.80
CA LEU A 9 -30.37 78.68 10.59
C LEU A 9 -30.49 77.34 9.80
N ILE A 10 -31.11 77.32 8.61
CA ILE A 10 -30.62 77.78 7.28
C ILE A 10 -29.57 76.82 6.66
N PRO A 11 -29.80 76.29 5.43
CA PRO A 11 -28.95 75.27 4.81
C PRO A 11 -27.75 75.86 4.05
N MET A 12 -26.70 75.06 3.85
CA MET A 12 -25.68 75.36 2.84
C MET A 12 -25.07 74.10 2.23
N THR A 13 -25.14 74.02 0.91
CA THR A 13 -24.50 73.01 0.05
C THR A 13 -23.00 73.29 -0.12
N ALA A 14 -22.14 72.28 0.03
CA ALA A 14 -20.84 72.27 -0.64
C ALA A 14 -20.25 70.85 -0.76
N VAL A 15 -19.75 70.56 -1.95
CA VAL A 15 -19.03 69.38 -2.43
C VAL A 15 -17.92 68.90 -1.49
N ALA A 16 -17.82 67.59 -1.27
CA ALA A 16 -16.60 66.90 -0.89
C ALA A 16 -16.31 65.77 -1.90
N LEU A 17 -15.05 65.66 -2.33
CA LEU A 17 -14.65 64.89 -3.51
C LEU A 17 -14.76 63.37 -3.33
N SER A 18 -14.97 62.67 -4.44
CA SER A 18 -14.63 61.25 -4.56
C SER A 18 -13.13 61.05 -4.33
N ALA A 19 -12.76 60.60 -3.13
CA ALA A 19 -11.48 59.97 -2.89
C ALA A 19 -11.60 58.49 -3.24
N CYS A 20 -11.29 58.13 -4.50
CA CYS A 20 -10.99 56.75 -4.85
C CYS A 20 -9.70 56.34 -4.13
N GLY A 21 -9.85 55.77 -2.93
CA GLY A 21 -8.75 55.17 -2.19
C GLY A 21 -8.28 53.89 -2.87
N THR A 22 -7.48 54.01 -3.93
CA THR A 22 -6.63 52.92 -4.40
C THR A 22 -5.58 52.66 -3.34
N MET A 23 -5.90 51.78 -2.39
CA MET A 23 -4.87 51.16 -1.56
C MET A 23 -3.91 50.44 -2.50
N PRO A 24 -2.59 50.69 -2.46
CA PRO A 24 -1.66 49.82 -3.16
C PRO A 24 -1.78 48.44 -2.52
N GLN A 25 -2.20 47.45 -3.31
CA GLN A 25 -1.89 46.08 -2.94
C GLN A 25 -0.39 45.91 -3.09
N ASN A 26 0.35 46.08 -1.99
CA ASN A 26 1.66 45.47 -1.86
C ASN A 26 1.43 43.96 -1.92
N SER A 27 1.55 43.40 -3.12
CA SER A 27 1.60 41.95 -3.35
C SER A 27 2.96 41.36 -2.93
N ASP A 28 3.59 41.96 -1.92
CA ASP A 28 4.66 41.36 -1.14
C ASP A 28 4.01 40.54 -0.02
N ASP A 29 3.12 39.62 -0.41
CA ASP A 29 2.91 38.38 0.34
C ASP A 29 4.22 37.59 0.22
N ALA A 30 5.24 38.06 0.96
CA ALA A 30 6.48 37.34 1.15
C ALA A 30 6.09 36.00 1.76
N VAL A 31 6.10 34.95 0.93
CA VAL A 31 5.80 33.58 1.35
C VAL A 31 6.68 33.32 2.56
N PHE A 32 6.06 33.21 3.74
CA PHE A 32 6.79 32.97 4.97
C PHE A 32 7.35 31.57 4.86
N GLU A 33 8.60 31.48 4.42
CA GLU A 33 9.33 30.23 4.31
C GLU A 33 9.59 29.73 5.72
N TYR A 34 8.64 28.97 6.24
CA TYR A 34 8.72 28.35 7.56
C TYR A 34 10.06 27.63 7.64
N PRO A 35 10.99 28.05 8.53
CA PRO A 35 12.31 27.43 8.59
C PRO A 35 12.13 25.96 8.94
N GLN A 36 12.41 25.10 7.97
CA GLN A 36 12.24 23.66 8.13
C GLN A 36 13.17 23.21 9.25
N SER A 37 12.58 22.90 10.40
CA SER A 37 13.34 22.56 11.60
C SER A 37 13.97 21.19 11.40
N ASN A 38 15.25 21.19 11.03
CA ASN A 38 16.09 20.00 10.94
C ASN A 38 16.38 19.37 12.32
N GLY A 39 15.82 19.91 13.41
CA GLY A 39 15.89 19.31 14.74
C GLY A 39 14.85 18.19 14.95
N PHE A 40 15.07 17.38 15.98
CA PHE A 40 14.22 16.24 16.33
C PHE A 40 12.73 16.60 16.40
N SER A 41 12.37 17.59 17.20
CA SER A 41 10.96 17.94 17.46
C SER A 41 10.23 18.45 16.22
N GLY A 42 10.94 19.12 15.30
CA GLY A 42 10.37 19.58 14.03
C GLY A 42 10.00 18.41 13.13
N ASN A 43 10.95 17.51 12.91
CA ASN A 43 10.75 16.29 12.13
C ASN A 43 9.70 15.37 12.77
N PHE A 44 9.73 15.17 14.08
CA PHE A 44 8.74 14.33 14.77
C PHE A 44 7.31 14.87 14.63
N LEU A 45 7.11 16.18 14.83
CA LEU A 45 5.78 16.80 14.71
C LEU A 45 5.29 16.87 13.26
N ALA A 46 6.17 17.19 12.30
CA ALA A 46 5.84 17.19 10.87
C ALA A 46 5.47 15.78 10.39
N GLY A 47 6.25 14.77 10.78
CA GLY A 47 5.97 13.37 10.47
C GLY A 47 4.66 12.86 11.10
N LYS A 48 4.35 13.27 12.33
CA LYS A 48 3.07 12.96 12.97
C LYS A 48 1.89 13.64 12.27
N ALA A 49 2.03 14.90 11.87
CA ALA A 49 0.98 15.60 11.10
C ALA A 49 0.74 14.91 9.75
N ALA A 50 1.82 14.56 9.04
CA ALA A 50 1.74 13.79 7.80
C ALA A 50 1.05 12.42 7.99
N GLN A 51 1.32 11.69 9.09
CA GLN A 51 0.58 10.47 9.43
C GLN A 51 -0.93 10.71 9.61
N MET A 52 -1.32 11.83 10.22
CA MET A 52 -2.74 12.18 10.42
C MET A 52 -3.45 12.59 9.12
N GLU A 53 -2.71 13.12 8.14
CA GLU A 53 -3.21 13.49 6.81
C GLU A 53 -3.07 12.36 5.77
N SER A 54 -2.68 11.15 6.19
CA SER A 54 -2.40 9.99 5.32
C SER A 54 -1.33 10.27 4.24
N ARG A 55 -0.40 11.20 4.53
CA ARG A 55 0.75 11.56 3.69
C ARG A 55 1.92 10.64 3.99
N SER A 56 1.91 9.42 3.42
CA SER A 56 2.96 8.42 3.61
C SER A 56 4.34 8.96 3.25
N ASP A 57 4.41 9.73 2.17
CA ASP A 57 5.58 10.39 1.61
C ASP A 57 6.31 11.24 2.66
N TYR A 58 5.60 12.20 3.24
CA TYR A 58 6.12 13.08 4.27
C TYR A 58 6.28 12.38 5.61
N ALA A 59 5.39 11.44 5.96
CA ALA A 59 5.50 10.67 7.19
C ALA A 59 6.81 9.86 7.22
N ALA A 60 7.09 9.12 6.15
CA ALA A 60 8.33 8.35 5.99
C ALA A 60 9.57 9.25 6.01
N GLN A 61 9.55 10.36 5.26
CA GLN A 61 10.66 11.32 5.22
C GLN A 61 10.98 11.91 6.61
N TYR A 62 9.99 12.49 7.29
CA TYR A 62 10.22 13.20 8.54
C TYR A 62 10.42 12.26 9.73
N LEU A 63 9.73 11.12 9.80
CA LEU A 63 9.92 10.17 10.91
C LEU A 63 11.27 9.44 10.82
N LEU A 64 11.75 9.10 9.61
CA LEU A 64 13.10 8.57 9.44
C LEU A 64 14.15 9.60 9.87
N ARG A 65 13.99 10.87 9.49
CA ARG A 65 14.93 11.93 9.91
C ARG A 65 14.90 12.18 11.42
N ALA A 66 13.73 12.11 12.05
CA ALA A 66 13.61 12.19 13.50
C ALA A 66 14.31 11.00 14.18
N HIS A 67 14.14 9.77 13.66
CA HIS A 67 14.83 8.58 14.17
C HIS A 67 16.36 8.69 14.03
N GLN A 68 16.87 9.21 12.91
CA GLN A 68 18.31 9.44 12.72
C GLN A 68 18.92 10.45 13.72
N LEU A 69 18.10 11.32 14.31
CA LEU A 69 18.53 12.29 15.34
C LEU A 69 18.42 11.74 16.77
N ASP A 70 17.72 10.62 16.97
CA ASP A 70 17.48 9.96 18.26
C ASP A 70 17.33 8.44 18.02
N PRO A 71 18.44 7.72 17.70
CA PRO A 71 18.38 6.33 17.24
C PRO A 71 18.02 5.34 18.36
N ASP A 72 18.31 5.69 19.61
CA ASP A 72 18.05 4.86 20.80
C ASP A 72 16.56 4.81 21.16
N ASN A 73 15.74 5.69 20.57
CA ASN A 73 14.31 5.79 20.81
C ASN A 73 13.52 4.71 20.08
N ALA A 74 13.27 3.60 20.78
CA ALA A 74 12.60 2.41 20.23
C ALA A 74 11.17 2.69 19.70
N GLU A 75 10.39 3.59 20.32
CA GLU A 75 9.06 3.95 19.79
C GLU A 75 9.20 4.66 18.45
N LEU A 76 10.13 5.61 18.34
CA LEU A 76 10.36 6.34 17.12
C LEU A 76 10.95 5.45 16.02
N ARG A 77 11.88 4.56 16.35
CA ARG A 77 12.39 3.51 15.45
C ARG A 77 11.25 2.70 14.84
N ARG A 78 10.34 2.19 15.69
CA ARG A 78 9.15 1.45 15.24
C ARG A 78 8.19 2.31 14.40
N ARG A 79 8.02 3.59 14.74
CA ARG A 79 7.14 4.51 14.01
C ARG A 79 7.71 4.89 12.63
N ALA A 80 9.02 5.12 12.53
CA ALA A 80 9.71 5.37 11.27
C ALA A 80 9.67 4.14 10.36
N PHE A 81 9.95 2.96 10.90
CA PHE A 81 9.81 1.68 10.20
C PHE A 81 8.44 1.50 9.54
N LEU A 82 7.35 1.65 10.32
CA LEU A 82 6.00 1.51 9.80
C LEU A 82 5.63 2.61 8.78
N ALA A 83 6.17 3.83 8.93
CA ALA A 83 5.99 4.88 7.93
C ALA A 83 6.68 4.56 6.60
N LEU A 84 7.91 4.04 6.63
CA LEU A 84 8.65 3.61 5.44
C LEU A 84 7.91 2.48 4.70
N ILE A 85 7.41 1.47 5.43
CA ILE A 85 6.58 0.40 4.83
C ILE A 85 5.29 0.97 4.21
N SER A 86 4.61 1.89 4.90
CA SER A 86 3.36 2.51 4.40
C SER A 86 3.56 3.30 3.11
N ASP A 87 4.77 3.81 2.89
CA ASP A 87 5.18 4.55 1.70
C ASP A 87 5.78 3.66 0.59
N GLY A 88 5.94 2.36 0.84
CA GLY A 88 6.61 1.44 -0.09
C GLY A 88 8.14 1.57 -0.13
N ARG A 89 8.74 2.34 0.78
CA ARG A 89 10.20 2.53 0.90
C ARG A 89 10.87 1.37 1.65
N ILE A 90 10.62 0.15 1.16
CA ILE A 90 11.03 -1.11 1.83
C ILE A 90 12.56 -1.21 1.98
N SER A 91 13.32 -0.80 0.95
CA SER A 91 14.79 -0.81 0.99
C SER A 91 15.37 0.07 2.10
N ASP A 92 14.76 1.24 2.36
CA ASP A 92 15.19 2.16 3.43
C ASP A 92 14.82 1.65 4.84
N ALA A 93 13.95 0.64 4.92
CA ALA A 93 13.48 0.06 6.16
C ALA A 93 14.31 -1.15 6.62
N VAL A 94 15.22 -1.69 5.79
CA VAL A 94 15.90 -2.99 6.03
C VAL A 94 16.74 -3.01 7.32
N ASP A 95 17.56 -1.99 7.57
CA ASP A 95 18.40 -1.93 8.79
C ASP A 95 17.53 -1.91 10.05
N ILE A 96 16.44 -1.13 10.02
CA ILE A 96 15.49 -1.04 11.12
C ILE A 96 14.72 -2.36 11.29
N ALA A 97 14.33 -3.00 10.19
CA ALA A 97 13.65 -4.29 10.19
C ALA A 97 14.53 -5.38 10.80
N THR A 98 15.81 -5.44 10.42
CA THR A 98 16.78 -6.41 10.95
C THR A 98 16.96 -6.24 12.46
N SER A 99 17.06 -4.99 12.94
CA SER A 99 17.06 -4.68 14.37
C SER A 99 15.78 -5.17 15.07
N LEU A 100 14.59 -4.79 14.56
CA LEU A 100 13.31 -5.18 15.14
C LEU A 100 13.07 -6.69 15.13
N GLN A 101 13.53 -7.40 14.08
CA GLN A 101 13.44 -8.86 13.98
C GLN A 101 14.37 -9.54 14.99
N SER A 102 15.57 -8.99 15.23
CA SER A 102 16.48 -9.51 16.26
C SER A 102 15.94 -9.32 17.69
N GLU A 103 15.10 -8.30 17.91
CA GLU A 103 14.39 -8.07 19.18
C GLU A 103 13.13 -8.94 19.33
N ASN A 104 12.46 -9.26 18.22
CA ASN A 104 11.26 -10.09 18.17
C ASN A 104 11.14 -10.80 16.81
N ASP A 105 11.54 -12.08 16.76
CA ASP A 105 11.49 -12.92 15.56
C ASP A 105 10.06 -13.23 15.07
N GLN A 106 9.05 -12.93 15.89
CA GLN A 106 7.62 -13.07 15.58
C GLN A 106 7.02 -11.80 14.93
N ASP A 107 7.80 -10.72 14.74
CA ASP A 107 7.30 -9.48 14.13
C ASP A 107 7.12 -9.63 12.62
N LEU A 108 5.87 -9.82 12.19
CA LEU A 108 5.51 -10.05 10.78
C LEU A 108 6.09 -8.98 9.84
N PHE A 109 5.98 -7.70 10.18
CA PHE A 109 6.40 -6.63 9.26
C PHE A 109 7.92 -6.57 9.14
N ALA A 110 8.64 -6.79 10.25
CA ALA A 110 10.10 -6.89 10.23
C ALA A 110 10.54 -8.11 9.40
N ALA A 111 9.99 -9.29 9.69
CA ALA A 111 10.28 -10.52 8.96
C ALA A 111 10.02 -10.39 7.45
N LEU A 112 8.87 -9.83 7.03
CA LEU A 112 8.57 -9.61 5.61
C LEU A 112 9.54 -8.62 4.93
N THR A 113 10.03 -7.61 5.65
CA THR A 113 11.00 -6.63 5.12
C THR A 113 12.39 -7.25 4.93
N VAL A 114 12.84 -8.07 5.89
CA VAL A 114 14.14 -8.78 5.76
C VAL A 114 14.04 -9.91 4.73
N MET A 115 12.89 -10.59 4.63
CA MET A 115 12.57 -11.55 3.57
C MET A 115 12.64 -10.89 2.17
N ASP A 116 12.03 -9.72 1.98
CA ASP A 116 12.15 -8.94 0.73
C ASP A 116 13.60 -8.60 0.38
N ALA A 117 14.40 -8.18 1.37
CA ALA A 117 15.82 -7.92 1.17
C ALA A 117 16.60 -9.16 0.73
N ALA A 118 16.34 -10.31 1.35
CA ALA A 118 16.96 -11.58 0.97
C ALA A 118 16.51 -12.03 -0.44
N ILE A 119 15.23 -11.89 -0.80
CA ILE A 119 14.71 -12.20 -2.15
C ILE A 119 15.41 -11.33 -3.21
N ARG A 120 15.60 -10.03 -2.96
CA ARG A 120 16.28 -9.11 -3.89
C ARG A 120 17.77 -9.40 -4.11
N GLU A 121 18.35 -10.27 -3.29
CA GLU A 121 19.74 -10.73 -3.37
C GLU A 121 19.83 -12.22 -3.78
N ASP A 122 18.75 -12.79 -4.32
CA ASP A 122 18.59 -14.20 -4.69
C ASP A 122 18.80 -15.20 -3.51
N ARG A 123 18.77 -14.71 -2.26
CA ARG A 123 18.93 -15.50 -1.02
C ARG A 123 17.62 -16.13 -0.57
N TYR A 124 17.00 -16.93 -1.45
CA TYR A 124 15.69 -17.54 -1.22
C TYR A 124 15.64 -18.48 -0.01
N GLN A 125 16.75 -19.16 0.34
CA GLN A 125 16.81 -20.00 1.54
C GLN A 125 16.77 -19.16 2.83
N ASP A 126 17.57 -18.09 2.92
CA ASP A 126 17.54 -17.16 4.06
C ASP A 126 16.13 -16.58 4.25
N ALA A 127 15.47 -16.19 3.14
CA ALA A 127 14.10 -15.72 3.14
C ALA A 127 13.10 -16.79 3.61
N LEU A 128 13.30 -18.06 3.25
CA LEU A 128 12.48 -19.19 3.69
C LEU A 128 12.63 -19.47 5.18
N ASP A 129 13.86 -19.39 5.70
CA ASP A 129 14.16 -19.58 7.12
C ASP A 129 13.50 -18.47 7.96
N ILE A 130 13.56 -17.20 7.50
CA ILE A 130 12.86 -16.05 8.08
C ILE A 130 11.34 -16.26 8.16
N VAL A 131 10.70 -16.71 7.09
CA VAL A 131 9.25 -16.95 7.10
C VAL A 131 8.89 -18.18 7.95
N SER A 132 9.81 -19.13 8.08
CA SER A 132 9.60 -20.36 8.85
C SER A 132 9.71 -20.16 10.36
N SER A 133 10.31 -19.07 10.86
CA SER A 133 10.25 -18.70 12.28
C SER A 133 8.93 -18.05 12.70
N LEU A 134 8.11 -17.60 11.73
CA LEU A 134 6.82 -16.98 12.02
C LEU A 134 5.81 -18.00 12.57
N PRO A 135 5.03 -17.64 13.59
CA PRO A 135 4.08 -18.54 14.22
C PRO A 135 2.85 -18.71 13.33
N GLU A 136 2.45 -19.95 13.01
CA GLU A 136 1.35 -20.25 12.08
C GLU A 136 -0.05 -20.04 12.72
N ARG A 137 -0.34 -18.82 13.17
CA ARG A 137 -1.58 -18.41 13.85
C ARG A 137 -1.97 -16.97 13.53
N GLY A 138 -3.26 -16.65 13.63
CA GLY A 138 -3.77 -15.32 13.27
C GLY A 138 -3.51 -15.01 11.80
N ILE A 139 -3.08 -13.79 11.48
CA ILE A 139 -2.75 -13.39 10.09
C ILE A 139 -1.60 -14.21 9.48
N ASN A 140 -0.67 -14.70 10.30
CA ASN A 140 0.48 -15.47 9.82
C ASN A 140 0.10 -16.86 9.30
N ALA A 141 -1.02 -17.43 9.76
CA ALA A 141 -1.58 -18.67 9.20
C ALA A 141 -2.04 -18.52 7.73
N LEU A 142 -2.16 -17.28 7.24
CA LEU A 142 -2.37 -16.97 5.83
C LEU A 142 -1.04 -16.58 5.14
N ILE A 143 -0.28 -15.66 5.74
CA ILE A 143 0.89 -15.07 5.08
C ILE A 143 2.06 -16.04 4.97
N ALA A 144 2.37 -16.80 6.03
CA ALA A 144 3.55 -17.66 6.02
C ALA A 144 3.43 -18.82 5.00
N PRO A 145 2.30 -19.54 4.87
CA PRO A 145 2.14 -20.55 3.82
C PRO A 145 2.27 -20.00 2.39
N LEU A 146 1.67 -18.83 2.11
CA LEU A 146 1.79 -18.18 0.80
C LEU A 146 3.23 -17.76 0.49
N ALA A 147 3.91 -17.13 1.43
CA ALA A 147 5.32 -16.73 1.26
C ALA A 147 6.23 -17.95 1.09
N LYS A 148 6.07 -19.01 1.91
CA LYS A 148 6.76 -20.30 1.74
C LYS A 148 6.55 -20.87 0.33
N ALA A 149 5.31 -20.87 -0.19
CA ALA A 149 5.02 -21.40 -1.52
C ALA A 149 5.78 -20.68 -2.65
N TRP A 150 5.84 -19.34 -2.61
CA TRP A 150 6.61 -18.56 -3.59
C TRP A 150 8.12 -18.68 -3.42
N LEU A 151 8.61 -18.82 -2.18
CA LEU A 151 10.03 -19.05 -1.89
C LEU A 151 10.49 -20.43 -2.37
N TYR A 152 9.71 -21.48 -2.13
CA TYR A 152 9.93 -22.80 -2.73
C TYR A 152 9.87 -22.76 -4.26
N THR A 153 9.03 -21.89 -4.85
CA THR A 153 9.01 -21.69 -6.31
C THR A 153 10.32 -21.07 -6.81
N GLY A 154 10.85 -20.05 -6.12
CA GLY A 154 12.17 -19.47 -6.42
C GLY A 154 13.36 -20.44 -6.22
N LEU A 155 13.18 -21.48 -5.40
CA LEU A 155 14.13 -22.58 -5.19
C LEU A 155 13.96 -23.77 -6.17
N ASP A 156 13.07 -23.67 -7.17
CA ASP A 156 12.70 -24.76 -8.10
C ASP A 156 12.05 -25.99 -7.42
N GLN A 157 11.50 -25.82 -6.21
CA GLN A 157 10.93 -26.88 -5.37
C GLN A 157 9.39 -26.96 -5.48
N LYS A 158 8.90 -27.36 -6.66
CA LYS A 158 7.46 -27.47 -6.97
C LYS A 158 6.64 -28.19 -5.89
N ASP A 159 7.07 -29.37 -5.45
CA ASP A 159 6.29 -30.20 -4.51
C ASP A 159 6.22 -29.57 -3.10
N ALA A 160 7.28 -28.89 -2.66
CA ALA A 160 7.30 -28.14 -1.41
C ALA A 160 6.38 -26.91 -1.48
N ALA A 161 6.35 -26.23 -2.64
CA ALA A 161 5.41 -25.14 -2.88
C ALA A 161 3.95 -25.60 -2.82
N MET A 162 3.62 -26.77 -3.38
CA MET A 162 2.27 -27.34 -3.27
C MET A 162 1.92 -27.70 -1.82
N THR A 163 2.84 -28.36 -1.10
CA THR A 163 2.68 -28.76 0.31
C THR A 163 2.43 -27.55 1.21
N ALA A 164 3.09 -26.42 0.95
CA ALA A 164 2.85 -25.18 1.68
C ALA A 164 1.41 -24.65 1.48
N LEU A 165 0.87 -24.72 0.27
CA LEU A 165 -0.52 -24.30 -0.02
C LEU A 165 -1.57 -25.26 0.53
N ASP A 166 -1.29 -26.57 0.60
CA ASP A 166 -2.21 -27.57 1.17
C ASP A 166 -2.57 -27.23 2.63
N GLY A 167 -1.63 -26.65 3.39
CA GLY A 167 -1.86 -26.17 4.76
C GLY A 167 -2.96 -25.09 4.87
N MET A 168 -3.26 -24.36 3.79
CA MET A 168 -4.33 -23.37 3.75
C MET A 168 -5.71 -23.98 3.45
N GLN A 169 -5.76 -25.09 2.71
CA GLN A 169 -7.03 -25.71 2.25
C GLN A 169 -7.89 -26.25 3.40
N GLY A 170 -7.28 -26.56 4.56
CA GLY A 170 -8.01 -26.97 5.76
C GLY A 170 -9.00 -25.91 6.29
N ASN A 171 -8.84 -24.65 5.87
CA ASN A 171 -9.83 -23.60 6.05
C ASN A 171 -10.50 -23.28 4.70
N GLY A 172 -11.70 -23.83 4.48
CA GLY A 172 -12.42 -23.68 3.20
C GLY A 172 -12.68 -22.22 2.76
N ALA A 173 -12.67 -21.25 3.69
CA ALA A 173 -12.77 -19.83 3.35
C ALA A 173 -11.53 -19.27 2.64
N LEU A 174 -10.36 -19.93 2.77
CA LEU A 174 -9.10 -19.57 2.11
C LEU A 174 -8.87 -20.36 0.82
N ASN A 175 -9.72 -21.34 0.48
CA ASN A 175 -9.55 -22.18 -0.69
C ASN A 175 -9.43 -21.38 -2.01
N PRO A 176 -10.25 -20.33 -2.28
CA PRO A 176 -10.07 -19.48 -3.47
C PRO A 176 -8.68 -18.88 -3.61
N LEU A 177 -8.09 -18.45 -2.50
CA LEU A 177 -6.78 -17.80 -2.48
C LEU A 177 -5.65 -18.83 -2.63
N SER A 178 -5.78 -19.99 -1.98
CA SER A 178 -4.86 -21.12 -2.13
C SER A 178 -4.82 -21.62 -3.58
N GLU A 179 -5.99 -21.88 -4.18
CA GLU A 179 -6.09 -22.40 -5.54
C GLU A 179 -5.66 -21.39 -6.62
N TYR A 180 -5.93 -20.09 -6.40
CA TYR A 180 -5.38 -19.04 -7.26
C TYR A 180 -3.84 -19.05 -7.28
N HIS A 181 -3.19 -19.06 -6.10
CA HIS A 181 -1.72 -19.11 -6.03
C HIS A 181 -1.15 -20.45 -6.52
N ARG A 182 -1.84 -21.57 -6.24
CA ARG A 182 -1.51 -22.90 -6.78
C ARG A 182 -1.47 -22.87 -8.30
N GLY A 183 -2.50 -22.28 -8.92
CA GLY A 183 -2.60 -22.10 -10.35
C GLY A 183 -1.44 -21.33 -10.97
N LEU A 184 -1.09 -20.18 -10.38
CA LEU A 184 0.05 -19.36 -10.84
C LEU A 184 1.39 -20.11 -10.74
N ILE A 185 1.63 -20.81 -9.63
CA ILE A 185 2.88 -21.56 -9.40
C ILE A 185 2.96 -22.76 -10.36
N LEU A 186 1.86 -23.50 -10.57
CA LEU A 186 1.82 -24.59 -11.54
C LEU A 186 2.08 -24.11 -12.97
N ALA A 187 1.53 -22.95 -13.35
CA ALA A 187 1.79 -22.32 -14.65
C ALA A 187 3.26 -21.87 -14.81
N HIS A 188 3.90 -21.40 -13.73
CA HIS A 188 5.34 -21.09 -13.71
C HIS A 188 6.18 -22.35 -14.01
N PHE A 189 5.85 -23.48 -13.39
CA PHE A 189 6.47 -24.79 -13.66
C PHE A 189 5.99 -25.45 -14.98
N GLY A 190 5.24 -24.76 -15.84
CA GLY A 190 4.75 -25.27 -17.13
C GLY A 190 3.66 -26.34 -17.06
N ASP A 191 3.12 -26.62 -15.87
CA ASP A 191 2.04 -27.60 -15.66
C ASP A 191 0.68 -26.95 -15.90
N PHE A 192 0.44 -26.57 -17.16
CA PHE A 192 -0.76 -25.81 -17.54
C PHE A 192 -2.07 -26.59 -17.35
N ASP A 193 -2.04 -27.93 -17.32
CA ASP A 193 -3.20 -28.78 -17.04
C ASP A 193 -3.57 -28.78 -15.55
N ALA A 194 -2.61 -28.82 -14.64
CA ALA A 194 -2.89 -28.62 -13.22
C ALA A 194 -3.21 -27.14 -12.92
N ALA A 195 -2.54 -26.19 -13.58
CA ALA A 195 -2.82 -24.77 -13.42
C ALA A 195 -4.25 -24.39 -13.81
N GLU A 196 -4.74 -24.86 -14.96
CA GLU A 196 -6.14 -24.66 -15.39
C GLU A 196 -7.12 -25.17 -14.32
N ARG A 197 -6.89 -26.38 -13.80
CA ARG A 197 -7.78 -27.00 -12.79
C ARG A 197 -7.82 -26.20 -11.50
N ALA A 198 -6.69 -25.67 -11.03
CA ALA A 198 -6.62 -24.85 -9.82
C ALA A 198 -7.24 -23.45 -10.03
N LEU A 199 -6.93 -22.77 -11.13
CA LEU A 199 -7.53 -21.45 -11.42
C LEU A 199 -9.04 -21.53 -11.65
N ALA A 200 -9.53 -22.61 -12.26
CA ALA A 200 -10.96 -22.85 -12.45
C ALA A 200 -11.68 -23.41 -11.20
N SER A 201 -10.97 -23.89 -10.18
CA SER A 201 -11.55 -24.32 -8.88
C SER A 201 -11.54 -23.19 -7.83
N ALA A 202 -10.69 -22.18 -8.02
CA ALA A 202 -10.52 -21.05 -7.11
C ALA A 202 -11.81 -20.22 -6.94
N TYR A 203 -12.54 -20.01 -8.03
CA TYR A 203 -13.77 -19.23 -8.07
C TYR A 203 -14.91 -20.03 -8.71
N GLY A 204 -16.14 -19.49 -8.68
CA GLY A 204 -17.32 -20.15 -9.23
C GLY A 204 -17.32 -20.13 -10.76
N ASP A 205 -18.13 -19.26 -11.36
CA ASP A 205 -17.96 -18.94 -12.78
C ASP A 205 -16.68 -18.07 -12.92
N PRO A 206 -15.70 -18.45 -13.76
CA PRO A 206 -14.50 -17.64 -13.96
C PRO A 206 -14.76 -16.21 -14.48
N ALA A 207 -15.91 -15.96 -15.13
CA ALA A 207 -16.31 -14.61 -15.54
C ALA A 207 -16.82 -13.75 -14.36
N ASP A 208 -17.16 -14.36 -13.21
CA ASP A 208 -17.54 -13.66 -11.97
C ASP A 208 -16.36 -13.52 -10.98
N ALA A 209 -15.18 -14.03 -11.34
CA ALA A 209 -13.99 -14.00 -10.50
C ALA A 209 -13.39 -12.57 -10.34
N PRO A 210 -12.48 -12.34 -9.40
CA PRO A 210 -11.64 -11.14 -9.42
C PRO A 210 -10.81 -11.08 -10.72
N LEU A 211 -10.66 -9.89 -11.31
CA LEU A 211 -10.00 -9.70 -12.62
C LEU A 211 -8.72 -10.53 -12.80
N ARG A 212 -7.79 -10.45 -11.84
CA ARG A 212 -6.51 -11.17 -11.89
C ARG A 212 -6.63 -12.69 -11.99
N ALA A 213 -7.71 -13.28 -11.47
CA ALA A 213 -7.97 -14.71 -11.59
C ALA A 213 -8.49 -15.09 -12.99
N ALA A 214 -9.33 -14.24 -13.60
CA ALA A 214 -9.77 -14.39 -14.99
C ALA A 214 -8.59 -14.20 -15.96
N GLU A 215 -7.77 -13.16 -15.75
CA GLU A 215 -6.52 -12.92 -16.50
C GLU A 215 -5.57 -14.11 -16.41
N ALA A 216 -5.32 -14.64 -15.20
CA ALA A 216 -4.46 -15.80 -14.99
C ALA A 216 -4.97 -17.06 -15.72
N LEU A 217 -6.27 -17.34 -15.64
CA LEU A 217 -6.87 -18.50 -16.31
C LEU A 217 -6.83 -18.36 -17.84
N GLY A 218 -7.13 -17.17 -18.36
CA GLY A 218 -7.02 -16.87 -19.79
C GLY A 218 -5.58 -17.01 -20.31
N ALA A 219 -4.60 -16.49 -19.56
CA ALA A 219 -3.18 -16.66 -19.89
C ALA A 219 -2.76 -18.15 -19.92
N VAL A 220 -3.31 -19.00 -19.05
CA VAL A 220 -3.12 -20.46 -19.11
C VAL A 220 -3.78 -21.05 -20.37
N TYR A 221 -4.99 -20.64 -20.75
CA TYR A 221 -5.61 -21.06 -22.01
C TYR A 221 -4.76 -20.68 -23.23
N GLU A 222 -4.22 -19.45 -23.28
CA GLU A 222 -3.33 -19.00 -24.35
C GLU A 222 -2.03 -19.82 -24.42
N ARG A 223 -1.39 -20.09 -23.27
CA ARG A 223 -0.20 -20.95 -23.20
C ARG A 223 -0.47 -22.39 -23.67
N LYS A 224 -1.72 -22.86 -23.54
CA LYS A 224 -2.20 -24.15 -24.08
C LYS A 224 -2.67 -24.08 -25.54
N GLY A 225 -2.60 -22.92 -26.20
CA GLY A 225 -3.12 -22.71 -27.55
C GLY A 225 -4.64 -22.67 -27.67
N GLN A 226 -5.38 -22.63 -26.55
CA GLN A 226 -6.84 -22.59 -26.49
C GLN A 226 -7.39 -21.16 -26.66
N VAL A 227 -6.94 -20.47 -27.72
CA VAL A 227 -7.18 -19.03 -27.94
C VAL A 227 -8.67 -18.67 -27.93
N GLN A 228 -9.53 -19.52 -28.50
CA GLN A 228 -10.98 -19.29 -28.49
C GLN A 228 -11.57 -19.35 -27.07
N LYS A 229 -11.01 -20.19 -26.19
CA LYS A 229 -11.44 -20.31 -24.80
C LYS A 229 -10.99 -19.11 -23.95
N ALA A 230 -9.81 -18.56 -24.26
CA ALA A 230 -9.34 -17.30 -23.68
C ALA A 230 -10.26 -16.13 -24.11
N SER A 231 -10.49 -15.95 -25.42
CA SER A 231 -11.37 -14.90 -25.96
C SER A 231 -12.77 -14.93 -25.32
N LEU A 232 -13.41 -16.10 -25.29
CA LEU A 232 -14.73 -16.26 -24.68
C LEU A 232 -14.77 -15.96 -23.18
N LEU A 233 -13.69 -16.27 -22.43
CA LEU A 233 -13.57 -15.90 -21.02
C LEU A 233 -13.46 -14.37 -20.87
N TYR A 234 -12.60 -13.73 -21.67
CA TYR A 234 -12.39 -12.29 -21.59
C TYR A 234 -13.64 -11.49 -22.01
N GLU A 235 -14.31 -11.89 -23.09
CA GLU A 235 -15.60 -11.35 -23.53
C GLU A 235 -16.66 -11.50 -22.43
N SER A 236 -16.84 -12.72 -21.89
CA SER A 236 -17.80 -12.99 -20.81
C SER A 236 -17.51 -12.19 -19.54
N TYR A 237 -16.24 -11.89 -19.27
CA TYR A 237 -15.84 -11.05 -18.15
C TYR A 237 -16.23 -9.58 -18.38
N MET A 238 -15.88 -9.02 -19.55
CA MET A 238 -16.18 -7.63 -19.89
C MET A 238 -17.69 -7.34 -19.90
N ASP A 239 -18.49 -8.27 -20.43
CA ASP A 239 -19.96 -8.15 -20.44
C ASP A 239 -20.57 -8.07 -19.03
N ARG A 240 -19.96 -8.74 -18.04
CA ARG A 240 -20.41 -8.73 -16.64
C ARG A 240 -19.81 -7.59 -15.82
N HIS A 241 -18.62 -7.12 -16.19
CA HIS A 241 -17.89 -6.05 -15.50
C HIS A 241 -17.64 -4.85 -16.42
N PRO A 242 -18.67 -4.17 -16.96
CA PRO A 242 -18.52 -3.10 -17.96
C PRO A 242 -17.84 -1.81 -17.47
N GLN A 243 -17.48 -1.73 -16.18
CA GLN A 243 -16.64 -0.67 -15.62
C GLN A 243 -15.17 -1.09 -15.42
N SER A 244 -14.82 -2.35 -15.71
CA SER A 244 -13.43 -2.81 -15.71
C SER A 244 -12.70 -2.21 -16.92
N LEU A 245 -11.93 -1.15 -16.69
CA LEU A 245 -11.07 -0.52 -17.69
C LEU A 245 -9.83 -1.36 -18.07
N ALA A 246 -9.73 -2.58 -17.54
CA ALA A 246 -8.61 -3.49 -17.72
C ALA A 246 -9.13 -4.84 -18.24
N MET A 247 -9.26 -4.95 -19.56
CA MET A 247 -8.78 -6.06 -20.39
C MET A 247 -8.60 -5.55 -21.84
N PRO A 248 -7.65 -6.11 -22.62
CA PRO A 248 -7.34 -5.67 -23.98
C PRO A 248 -8.34 -6.16 -25.04
#